data_AF-A0AAJ7L8C4-F1
#
_entry.id   AF-A0AAJ7L8C4-F1
#
_cell.length_a   1.000
_cell.length_b   1.000
_cell.length_c   1.000
_cell.angle_alpha   90.00
_cell.angle_beta   90.00
_cell.angle_gamma   90.00
#
_symmetry.space_group_name_H-M   'P 1'
#
loop_
_entity.id
_entity.type
_entity.pdbx_description
1 polymer ?
#
loop_
_entity_poly.entity_id
_entity_poly.type
_entity_poly.pdbx_seq_one_letter_code
_entity_poly.pdbx_strand_id
1 'polypeptide(L)'
;MGDDTLGELQTVKDLGVIFAPSLTFKEHVTQVIKKCSNMGAWIMRSFIVNQPNVYLRMYNSHILPNLLYCCVIWNPRNAGDLDALERMQRKFVRRVEHRCNVRKGTVKIPSVAELLMNVDIKYLRRVMKRKGFVFSAKQVAKTTTEKHLYPWRITTMINNPFSE
;
A
#
# COMPACT_ATOMS: atom_id res chain seq x y z
N MET A 1 -38.87 -8.77 -25.43
CA MET A 1 -37.88 -9.87 -25.48
C MET A 1 -36.52 -9.22 -25.51
N GLY A 2 -35.75 -9.39 -24.44
CA GLY A 2 -34.45 -8.73 -24.23
C GLY A 2 -33.98 -9.06 -22.83
N ASP A 3 -33.91 -10.36 -22.53
CA ASP A 3 -33.30 -10.88 -21.31
C ASP A 3 -31.81 -11.04 -21.58
N ASP A 4 -31.09 -9.92 -21.58
CA ASP A 4 -29.64 -9.91 -21.60
C ASP A 4 -29.19 -10.19 -20.17
N THR A 5 -29.09 -11.46 -19.80
CA THR A 5 -28.39 -11.87 -18.58
C THR A 5 -26.95 -11.37 -18.71
N LEU A 6 -26.62 -10.29 -18.00
CA LEU A 6 -25.25 -9.79 -17.89
C LEU A 6 -24.39 -10.95 -17.38
N GLY A 7 -23.63 -11.57 -18.30
CA GLY A 7 -22.71 -12.65 -17.97
C GLY A 7 -21.83 -12.22 -16.80
N GLU A 8 -21.67 -13.10 -15.80
CA GLU A 8 -20.90 -12.84 -14.59
C GLU A 8 -19.61 -12.07 -14.93
N LEU A 9 -19.54 -10.81 -14.52
CA LEU A 9 -18.37 -9.97 -14.79
C LEU A 9 -17.18 -10.55 -14.01
N GLN A 10 -16.28 -11.22 -14.71
CA GLN A 10 -15.21 -12.00 -14.09
C GLN A 10 -14.17 -11.15 -13.35
N THR A 11 -14.00 -9.88 -13.71
CA THR A 11 -13.29 -8.84 -12.94
C THR A 11 -13.65 -7.46 -13.45
N VAL A 12 -13.80 -6.47 -12.56
CA VAL A 12 -14.06 -5.07 -12.91
C VAL A 12 -12.83 -4.23 -12.57
N LYS A 13 -12.40 -3.36 -13.49
CA LYS A 13 -11.37 -2.36 -13.20
C LYS A 13 -12.02 -0.99 -13.08
N ASP A 14 -11.94 -0.39 -11.90
CA ASP A 14 -12.44 0.95 -11.63
C ASP A 14 -11.36 1.82 -10.98
N LEU A 15 -11.20 3.06 -11.48
CA LEU A 15 -10.17 4.03 -11.08
C LEU A 15 -8.74 3.42 -10.98
N GLY A 16 -8.45 2.37 -11.75
CA GLY A 16 -7.16 1.67 -11.72
C GLY A 16 -7.03 0.56 -10.66
N VAL A 17 -8.05 0.34 -9.84
CA VAL A 17 -8.17 -0.79 -8.91
C VAL A 17 -8.95 -1.92 -9.57
N ILE A 18 -8.55 -3.16 -9.32
CA ILE A 18 -9.22 -4.34 -9.88
C ILE A 18 -10.01 -5.02 -8.78
N PHE A 19 -11.29 -5.23 -9.05
CA PHE A 19 -12.26 -5.87 -8.18
C PHE A 19 -12.60 -7.23 -8.77
N ALA A 20 -12.29 -8.27 -8.00
CA ALA A 20 -12.77 -9.62 -8.29
C ALA A 20 -14.20 -9.80 -7.74
N PRO A 21 -15.01 -10.71 -8.31
CA PRO A 21 -16.36 -11.03 -7.80
C PRO A 21 -16.36 -11.50 -6.33
N SER A 22 -15.30 -12.18 -5.91
CA SER A 22 -15.07 -12.62 -4.54
C SER A 22 -14.69 -11.48 -3.58
N LEU A 23 -14.62 -10.24 -4.08
CA LEU A 23 -14.14 -9.04 -3.38
C LEU A 23 -12.71 -9.19 -2.85
N THR A 24 -11.93 -10.13 -3.40
CA THR A 24 -10.53 -10.32 -3.04
C THR A 24 -9.61 -9.47 -3.92
N PHE A 25 -8.65 -8.79 -3.29
CA PHE A 25 -7.70 -7.91 -3.99
C PHE A 25 -6.40 -8.61 -4.42
N LYS A 26 -6.35 -9.95 -4.38
CA LYS A 26 -5.13 -10.73 -4.70
C LYS A 26 -4.62 -10.46 -6.11
N GLU A 27 -5.54 -10.42 -7.08
CA GLU A 27 -5.19 -10.14 -8.47
C GLU A 27 -4.64 -8.72 -8.61
N HIS A 28 -5.29 -7.75 -7.96
CA HIS A 28 -4.84 -6.36 -7.94
C HIS A 28 -3.43 -6.23 -7.34
N VAL A 29 -3.19 -6.83 -6.16
CA VAL A 29 -1.86 -6.83 -5.51
C VAL A 29 -0.81 -7.43 -6.43
N THR A 30 -1.11 -8.54 -7.10
CA THR A 30 -0.18 -9.18 -8.05
C THR A 30 0.17 -8.25 -9.21
N GLN A 31 -0.82 -7.54 -9.75
CA GLN A 31 -0.59 -6.56 -10.82
C GLN A 31 0.23 -5.35 -10.34
N VAL A 32 -0.03 -4.83 -9.14
CA VAL A 32 0.76 -3.75 -8.53
C VAL A 32 2.20 -4.19 -8.33
N ILE A 33 2.44 -5.39 -7.79
CA ILE A 33 3.79 -5.97 -7.63
C ILE A 33 4.49 -6.05 -8.99
N LYS A 34 3.82 -6.55 -10.03
CA LYS A 34 4.38 -6.66 -11.38
C LYS A 34 4.76 -5.30 -11.94
N LYS A 35 3.89 -4.30 -11.81
CA LYS A 35 4.14 -2.91 -12.26
C LYS A 35 5.35 -2.29 -11.54
N CYS A 36 5.39 -2.37 -10.21
CA CYS A 36 6.48 -1.86 -9.39
C CYS A 36 7.81 -2.58 -9.67
N SER A 37 7.78 -3.91 -9.82
CA SER A 37 8.97 -4.70 -10.15
C SER A 37 9.53 -4.35 -11.53
N ASN A 38 8.66 -4.14 -12.53
CA ASN A 38 9.08 -3.74 -13.87
C ASN A 38 9.71 -2.35 -13.86
N MET A 39 9.13 -1.41 -13.13
CA MET A 39 9.66 -0.05 -12.99
C MET A 39 10.99 -0.04 -12.24
N GLY A 40 11.14 -0.85 -11.18
CA GLY A 40 12.43 -1.06 -10.52
C GLY A 40 13.48 -1.66 -11.46
N ALA A 41 13.10 -2.63 -12.31
CA ALA A 41 13.99 -3.17 -13.33
C ALA A 41 14.36 -2.15 -14.42
N TRP A 42 13.45 -1.23 -14.75
CA TRP A 42 13.71 -0.16 -15.69
C TRP A 42 14.70 0.87 -15.12
N ILE A 43 14.50 1.32 -13.88
CA ILE A 43 15.44 2.19 -13.15
C ILE A 43 16.85 1.57 -13.13
N MET A 44 16.95 0.27 -12.84
CA MET A 44 18.24 -0.44 -12.82
C MET A 44 18.87 -0.63 -14.20
N ARG A 45 18.14 -0.46 -15.30
CA ARG A 45 18.73 -0.52 -16.65
C ARG A 45 19.12 0.86 -17.15
N SER A 46 18.32 1.87 -16.86
CA SER A 46 18.53 3.23 -17.38
C SER A 46 19.64 4.00 -16.65
N PHE A 47 19.88 3.73 -15.37
CA PHE A 47 20.84 4.49 -14.56
C PHE A 47 22.05 3.65 -14.14
N ILE A 48 23.24 4.17 -14.40
CA ILE A 48 24.53 3.58 -14.01
C ILE A 48 25.21 4.56 -13.04
N VAL A 49 24.69 4.62 -11.81
CA VAL A 49 25.20 5.50 -10.76
C VAL A 49 25.63 4.66 -9.56
N ASN A 50 26.72 5.04 -8.89
CA ASN A 50 27.26 4.36 -7.70
C ASN A 50 26.79 5.00 -6.38
N GLN A 51 25.65 5.69 -6.37
CA GLN A 51 25.14 6.38 -5.19
C GLN A 51 23.78 5.81 -4.78
N PRO A 52 23.66 5.16 -3.60
CA PRO A 52 22.41 4.53 -3.17
C PRO A 52 21.28 5.54 -2.96
N ASN A 53 21.63 6.77 -2.54
CA ASN A 53 20.67 7.86 -2.32
C ASN A 53 19.89 8.23 -3.59
N VAL A 54 20.51 8.13 -4.76
CA VAL A 54 19.86 8.43 -6.04
C VAL A 54 18.76 7.40 -6.33
N TYR A 55 19.06 6.11 -6.13
CA TYR A 55 18.06 5.05 -6.29
C TYR A 55 16.93 5.14 -5.26
N LEU A 56 17.21 5.56 -4.03
CA LEU A 56 16.18 5.81 -3.02
C LEU A 56 15.24 6.94 -3.43
N ARG A 57 15.77 8.05 -3.97
CA ARG A 57 14.94 9.14 -4.51
C ARG A 57 14.06 8.66 -5.67
N MET A 58 14.60 7.82 -6.55
CA MET A 58 13.83 7.21 -7.65
C MET A 58 12.76 6.25 -7.13
N TYR A 59 13.07 5.45 -6.10
CA TYR A 59 12.09 4.60 -5.44
C TYR A 59 10.92 5.43 -4.89
N ASN A 60 11.22 6.50 -4.16
CA ASN A 60 10.21 7.36 -3.56
C ASN A 60 9.38 8.15 -4.59
N SER A 61 9.94 8.51 -5.73
CA SER A 61 9.24 9.29 -6.77
C SER A 61 8.48 8.44 -7.78
N HIS A 62 8.90 7.21 -8.07
CA HIS A 62 8.28 6.37 -9.10
C HIS A 62 7.58 5.14 -8.55
N ILE A 63 8.23 4.38 -7.66
CA ILE A 63 7.70 3.11 -7.17
C ILE A 63 6.69 3.33 -6.04
N LEU A 64 7.05 4.18 -5.07
CA LEU A 64 6.22 4.46 -3.91
C LEU A 64 4.82 5.01 -4.25
N PRO A 65 4.63 6.00 -5.16
CA PRO A 65 3.28 6.47 -5.49
C PRO A 65 2.42 5.40 -6.16
N ASN A 66 3.00 4.51 -6.96
CA ASN A 66 2.26 3.40 -7.55
C ASN A 66 1.88 2.34 -6.51
N LEU A 67 2.71 2.12 -5.49
CA LEU A 67 2.44 1.21 -4.38
C LEU A 67 1.38 1.77 -3.42
N LEU A 68 1.36 3.08 -3.19
CA LEU A 68 0.44 3.74 -2.25
C LEU A 68 -0.88 4.17 -2.90
N TYR A 69 -0.99 4.06 -4.22
CA TYR A 69 -2.18 4.46 -4.95
C TYR A 69 -3.39 3.65 -4.48
N CYS A 70 -4.46 4.34 -4.08
CA CYS A 70 -5.71 3.75 -3.62
C CYS A 70 -5.57 2.70 -2.51
N CYS A 71 -4.49 2.73 -1.72
CA CYS A 71 -4.25 1.71 -0.69
C CYS A 71 -5.36 1.62 0.34
N VAL A 72 -6.07 2.72 0.63
CA VAL A 72 -7.25 2.76 1.52
C VAL A 72 -8.33 1.74 1.12
N ILE A 73 -8.41 1.38 -0.16
CA ILE A 73 -9.41 0.46 -0.69
C ILE A 73 -8.92 -0.99 -0.62
N TRP A 74 -7.70 -1.26 -1.11
CA TRP A 74 -7.23 -2.62 -1.35
C TRP A 74 -6.21 -3.14 -0.33
N ASN A 75 -5.86 -2.35 0.71
CA ASN A 75 -4.85 -2.70 1.72
C ASN A 75 -4.96 -4.18 2.15
N PRO A 76 -3.99 -5.03 1.76
CA PRO A 76 -4.13 -6.47 1.96
C PRO A 76 -3.95 -6.80 3.43
N ARG A 77 -4.99 -7.35 4.05
CA ARG A 77 -4.92 -7.85 5.43
C ARG A 77 -4.29 -9.25 5.54
N ASN A 78 -4.10 -9.92 4.41
CA ASN A 78 -3.47 -11.24 4.33
C ASN A 78 -1.95 -11.10 4.49
N ALA A 79 -1.35 -11.89 5.39
CA ALA A 79 0.10 -11.91 5.60
C ALA A 79 0.89 -12.29 4.33
N GLY A 80 0.36 -13.20 3.50
CA GLY A 80 1.03 -13.63 2.27
C GLY A 80 1.14 -12.54 1.20
N ASP A 81 0.08 -11.77 1.01
CA ASP A 81 0.05 -10.65 0.06
C ASP A 81 0.97 -9.51 0.52
N LEU A 82 1.00 -9.25 1.83
CA LEU A 82 1.90 -8.28 2.44
C LEU A 82 3.38 -8.70 2.31
N ASP A 83 3.71 -9.97 2.59
CA ASP A 83 5.08 -10.47 2.40
C ASP A 83 5.52 -10.42 0.93
N ALA A 84 4.61 -10.67 -0.02
CA ALA A 84 4.90 -10.54 -1.45
C ALA A 84 5.28 -9.10 -1.83
N LEU A 85 4.59 -8.10 -1.28
CA LEU A 85 4.92 -6.68 -1.46
C LEU A 85 6.28 -6.34 -0.84
N GLU A 86 6.53 -6.78 0.39
CA GLU A 86 7.82 -6.54 1.04
C GLU A 86 8.97 -7.24 0.31
N ARG A 87 8.74 -8.44 -0.22
CA ARG A 87 9.72 -9.17 -1.02
C ARG A 87 10.12 -8.40 -2.27
N MET A 88 9.17 -7.73 -2.93
CA MET A 88 9.45 -6.85 -4.06
C MET A 88 10.35 -5.68 -3.65
N GLN A 89 10.05 -5.03 -2.53
CA GLN A 89 10.87 -3.94 -1.99
C GLN A 89 12.27 -4.42 -1.58
N ARG A 90 12.39 -5.53 -0.84
CA ARG A 90 13.66 -6.16 -0.45
C ARG A 90 14.50 -6.51 -1.68
N LYS A 91 13.87 -7.00 -2.75
CA LYS A 91 14.54 -7.30 -4.03
C LYS A 91 15.12 -6.04 -4.67
N PHE A 92 14.40 -4.91 -4.62
CA PHE A 92 14.90 -3.64 -5.11
C PHE A 92 16.12 -3.16 -4.30
N VAL A 93 16.02 -3.15 -2.96
CA VAL A 93 17.12 -2.75 -2.05
C VAL A 93 18.37 -3.57 -2.29
N ARG A 94 18.25 -4.91 -2.34
CA ARG A 94 19.40 -5.81 -2.58
C ARG A 94 20.11 -5.51 -3.91
N ARG A 95 19.35 -5.16 -4.96
CA ARG A 95 19.95 -4.77 -6.24
C ARG A 95 20.69 -3.44 -6.13
N VAL A 96 20.17 -2.47 -5.39
CA VAL A 96 20.81 -1.17 -5.15
C VAL A 96 22.12 -1.36 -4.38
N GLU A 97 22.08 -2.14 -3.31
CA GLU A 97 23.27 -2.45 -2.49
C GLU A 97 24.35 -3.13 -3.32
N HIS A 98 23.97 -4.12 -4.15
CA HIS A 98 24.91 -4.79 -5.05
C HIS A 98 25.49 -3.83 -6.10
N ARG A 99 24.64 -2.98 -6.71
CA ARG A 99 25.08 -2.01 -7.73
C ARG A 99 25.99 -0.92 -7.18
N CYS A 100 25.75 -0.48 -5.94
CA CYS A 100 26.55 0.56 -5.29
C CYS A 100 27.74 0.01 -4.49
N ASN A 101 27.97 -1.31 -4.53
CA ASN A 101 28.96 -2.02 -3.73
C ASN A 101 28.93 -1.67 -2.23
N VAL A 102 27.72 -1.54 -1.68
CA VAL A 102 27.51 -1.19 -0.26
C VAL A 102 27.25 -2.46 0.55
N ARG A 103 27.61 -2.45 1.84
CA ARG A 103 27.28 -3.54 2.77
C ARG A 103 25.76 -3.76 2.80
N LYS A 104 25.35 -5.03 2.88
CA LYS A 104 23.93 -5.41 3.00
C LYS A 104 23.35 -4.81 4.29
N GLY A 105 22.17 -4.22 4.20
CA GLY A 105 21.47 -3.58 5.31
C GLY A 105 21.84 -2.11 5.56
N THR A 106 22.74 -1.53 4.76
CA THR A 106 23.03 -0.09 4.85
C THR A 106 21.87 0.75 4.31
N VAL A 107 21.18 0.28 3.27
CA VAL A 107 20.05 1.00 2.69
C VAL A 107 18.77 0.61 3.44
N LYS A 108 18.28 1.53 4.28
CA LYS A 108 17.04 1.34 5.03
C LYS A 108 15.86 1.98 4.30
N ILE A 109 14.80 1.21 4.09
CA ILE A 109 13.51 1.69 3.59
C ILE A 109 12.44 1.19 4.58
N PRO A 110 11.44 2.02 4.97
CA PRO A 110 10.35 1.60 5.87
C PRO A 110 9.60 0.39 5.32
N SER A 111 9.05 -0.45 6.22
CA SER A 111 8.26 -1.61 5.78
C SER A 111 7.03 -1.17 4.99
N VAL A 112 6.59 -2.00 4.03
CA VAL A 112 5.33 -1.76 3.30
C VAL A 112 4.17 -1.62 4.28
N ALA A 113 4.14 -2.42 5.35
CA ALA A 113 3.07 -2.38 6.35
C ALA A 113 2.99 -1.01 7.04
N GLU A 114 4.15 -0.48 7.46
CA GLU A 114 4.26 0.83 8.08
C GLU A 114 3.85 1.94 7.11
N LEU A 115 4.26 1.83 5.85
CA LEU A 115 3.91 2.79 4.81
C LEU A 115 2.39 2.84 4.57
N LEU A 116 1.75 1.68 4.42
CA LEU A 116 0.30 1.59 4.22
C LEU A 116 -0.46 2.16 5.43
N MET A 117 -0.04 1.78 6.64
CA MET A 117 -0.63 2.28 7.89
C MET A 117 -0.52 3.82 8.02
N ASN A 118 0.63 4.38 7.64
CA ASN A 118 0.85 5.82 7.66
C ASN A 118 -0.06 6.56 6.67
N VAL A 119 -0.31 5.98 5.49
CA VAL A 119 -1.23 6.58 4.52
C VAL A 119 -2.67 6.54 5.04
N ASP A 120 -3.10 5.41 5.59
CA ASP A 120 -4.44 5.24 6.15
C ASP A 120 -4.68 6.25 7.28
N ILE A 121 -3.74 6.42 8.21
CA ILE A 121 -3.83 7.40 9.31
C ILE A 121 -3.91 8.83 8.76
N LYS A 122 -3.07 9.19 7.78
CA LYS A 122 -3.11 10.53 7.16
C LYS A 122 -4.45 10.79 6.47
N TYR A 123 -5.00 9.80 5.78
CA TYR A 123 -6.31 9.89 5.14
C TYR A 123 -7.41 10.10 6.20
N LEU A 124 -7.43 9.28 7.25
CA LEU A 124 -8.41 9.38 8.33
C LEU A 124 -8.36 10.74 9.03
N ARG A 125 -7.16 11.24 9.36
CA ARG A 125 -7.00 12.59 9.94
C ARG A 125 -7.58 13.68 9.04
N ARG A 126 -7.43 13.55 7.71
CA ARG A 126 -7.99 14.50 6.75
C ARG A 126 -9.51 14.44 6.71
N VAL A 127 -10.09 13.24 6.69
CA VAL A 127 -11.55 13.05 6.67
C VAL A 127 -12.18 13.58 7.96
N MET A 128 -11.56 13.31 9.11
CA MET A 128 -12.04 13.77 10.42
C MET A 128 -12.06 15.29 10.59
N LYS A 129 -11.17 16.02 9.91
CA LYS A 129 -11.12 17.49 9.97
C LYS A 129 -12.18 18.17 9.09
N ARG A 130 -12.93 17.43 8.26
CA ARG A 130 -13.96 17.99 7.40
C ARG A 130 -15.18 18.44 8.23
N LYS A 131 -15.55 19.72 8.12
CA LYS A 131 -16.78 20.25 8.74
C LYS A 131 -17.99 19.42 8.23
N GLY A 132 -18.80 18.92 9.15
CA GLY A 132 -19.96 18.07 8.86
C GLY A 132 -19.71 16.56 8.90
N PHE A 133 -18.45 16.10 8.96
CA PHE A 133 -18.15 14.69 9.18
C PHE A 133 -18.14 14.37 10.69
N VAL A 134 -19.12 13.60 11.16
CA VAL A 134 -19.20 13.14 12.56
C VAL A 134 -18.79 11.67 12.61
N PHE A 135 -17.57 11.40 13.08
CA PHE A 135 -17.14 10.02 13.37
C PHE A 135 -17.42 9.69 14.83
N SER A 136 -18.47 8.91 15.09
CA SER A 136 -18.78 8.41 16.42
C SER A 136 -18.07 7.08 16.66
N ALA A 137 -16.83 7.14 17.14
CA ALA A 137 -16.04 5.95 17.48
C ALA A 137 -16.77 5.02 18.48
N LYS A 138 -17.62 5.60 19.35
CA LYS A 138 -18.45 4.88 20.33
C LYS A 138 -19.56 4.04 19.70
N GLN A 139 -20.03 4.40 18.50
CA GLN A 139 -21.04 3.61 17.77
C GLN A 139 -20.38 2.44 17.02
N VAL A 140 -19.22 2.67 16.39
CA VAL A 140 -18.45 1.63 15.68
C VAL A 140 -18.07 0.46 16.60
N ALA A 141 -17.68 0.77 17.84
CA ALA A 141 -17.35 -0.22 18.87
C ALA A 141 -18.50 -1.19 19.20
N LYS A 142 -19.75 -0.78 18.99
CA LYS A 142 -20.96 -1.57 19.33
C LYS A 142 -21.38 -2.51 18.19
N THR A 143 -21.03 -2.18 16.95
CA THR A 143 -21.42 -2.91 15.73
C THR A 143 -20.39 -3.95 15.28
N THR A 144 -19.14 -3.85 15.72
CA THR A 144 -18.05 -4.71 15.25
C THR A 144 -17.90 -5.96 16.14
N THR A 145 -18.05 -7.14 15.55
CA THR A 145 -17.84 -8.46 16.18
C THR A 145 -16.37 -8.93 16.20
N GLU A 146 -15.45 -8.16 15.60
CA GLU A 146 -14.03 -8.51 15.51
C GLU A 146 -13.24 -8.19 16.80
N LYS A 147 -12.71 -9.23 17.46
CA LYS A 147 -12.07 -9.18 18.78
C LYS A 147 -10.72 -8.44 18.87
N HIS A 148 -10.14 -8.04 17.74
CA HIS A 148 -8.74 -7.54 17.70
C HIS A 148 -8.59 -6.04 17.37
N LEU A 149 -9.69 -5.34 17.06
CA LEU A 149 -9.64 -3.92 16.71
C LEU A 149 -10.22 -3.06 17.82
N TYR A 150 -9.40 -2.77 18.84
CA TYR A 150 -9.85 -1.95 19.95
C TYR A 150 -10.08 -0.49 19.51
N PRO A 151 -11.27 0.08 19.74
CA PRO A 151 -11.59 1.47 19.36
C PRO A 151 -10.62 2.51 19.95
N TRP A 152 -10.09 2.24 21.13
CA TRP A 152 -9.10 3.11 21.78
C TRP A 152 -7.75 3.11 21.07
N ARG A 153 -7.30 2.01 20.42
CA ARG A 153 -6.05 1.98 19.62
C ARG A 153 -6.12 2.90 18.42
N ILE A 154 -7.27 2.92 17.74
CA ILE A 154 -7.52 3.83 16.61
C ILE A 154 -7.56 5.27 17.12
N THR A 155 -8.23 5.51 18.25
CA THR A 155 -8.35 6.84 18.86
C THR A 155 -6.99 7.38 19.32
N THR A 156 -6.12 6.56 19.93
CA THR A 156 -4.77 6.96 20.33
C THR A 156 -3.85 7.20 19.13
N MET A 157 -3.90 6.39 18.07
CA MET A 157 -3.13 6.63 16.85
C MET A 157 -3.55 7.92 16.11
N ILE A 158 -4.84 8.24 16.14
CA ILE A 158 -5.38 9.46 15.55
C ILE A 158 -4.95 10.71 16.35
N ASN A 159 -5.01 10.64 17.68
CA ASN A 159 -4.77 11.79 18.57
C ASN A 159 -3.30 11.97 18.99
N ASN A 160 -2.39 11.07 18.61
CA ASN A 160 -0.98 11.18 19.01
C ASN A 160 -0.27 12.31 18.21
N PRO A 161 0.17 13.40 18.86
CA PRO A 161 0.83 14.52 18.18
C PRO A 161 2.28 14.21 17.75
N PHE A 162 2.88 13.11 18.21
CA PHE A 162 4.30 12.79 17.99
C PHE A 162 4.61 11.95 16.73
N SER A 163 3.81 12.09 15.66
CA SER A 163 3.97 11.28 14.42
C SER A 163 4.29 12.11 13.17
N GLU A 164 4.91 13.28 13.37
CA GLU A 164 5.56 14.06 12.30
C GLU A 164 7.06 13.78 12.24
#